data_AF-A0A5C3LWF2-F1
#
_entry.id   AF-A0A5C3LWF2-F1
#
_cell.length_a   1.000
_cell.length_b   1.000
_cell.length_c   1.000
_cell.angle_alpha   90.00
_cell.angle_beta   90.00
_cell.angle_gamma   90.00
#
_symmetry.space_group_name_H-M   'P 1'
#
loop_
_entity.id
_entity.type
_entity.pdbx_description
1 polymer ?
#
loop_
_entity_poly.entity_id
_entity_poly.type
_entity_poly.pdbx_seq_one_letter_code
_entity_poly.pdbx_strand_id
1 'polypeptide(L)'
;MYKLDSSESYYLNTYPKTVTFKDYSGLGLPLPSPTYLKIHASCARIAHLSGAADYIDMVLREMEDIKVLSEDGTSAELLNHAILSSNPHVSVF
;
A
#
# COMPACT_ATOMS: atom_id res chain seq x y z
N MET A 1 -11.51 -6.20 18.50
CA MET A 1 -10.10 -6.16 18.06
C MET A 1 -10.06 -5.99 16.55
N TYR A 2 -9.34 -4.99 16.05
CA TYR A 2 -9.20 -4.66 14.63
C TYR A 2 -7.76 -4.88 14.19
N LYS A 3 -7.53 -5.50 13.03
CA LYS A 3 -6.18 -5.74 12.50
C LYS A 3 -5.75 -4.52 11.69
N LEU A 4 -4.55 -4.02 11.96
CA LEU A 4 -3.96 -2.97 11.12
C LEU A 4 -3.51 -3.58 9.80
N ASP A 5 -3.82 -2.89 8.71
CA ASP A 5 -3.45 -3.28 7.35
C ASP A 5 -2.99 -2.03 6.60
N SER A 6 -2.05 -2.20 5.68
CA SER A 6 -1.42 -1.14 4.91
C SER A 6 -0.96 -1.72 3.57
N SER A 7 -1.02 -0.92 2.50
CA SER A 7 -0.43 -1.28 1.21
C SER A 7 1.05 -1.61 1.38
N GLU A 8 1.73 -0.82 2.19
CA GLU A 8 3.15 -0.99 2.49
C GLU A 8 3.36 -1.38 3.95
N SER A 9 3.98 -2.54 4.17
CA SER A 9 4.16 -3.10 5.52
C SER A 9 5.08 -2.26 6.41
N TYR A 10 5.99 -1.47 5.84
CA TYR A 10 6.93 -0.65 6.61
C TYR A 10 6.23 0.41 7.47
N TYR A 11 5.07 0.92 7.04
CA TYR A 11 4.27 1.84 7.84
C TYR A 11 3.77 1.22 9.15
N LEU A 12 3.70 -0.12 9.22
CA LEU A 12 3.20 -0.85 10.38
C LEU A 12 4.32 -1.38 11.29
N ASN A 13 5.59 -1.22 10.92
CA ASN A 13 6.72 -1.80 11.65
C ASN A 13 6.78 -1.33 13.12
N THR A 14 6.32 -0.12 13.41
CA THR A 14 6.31 0.46 14.76
C THR A 14 4.97 0.33 15.48
N TYR A 15 3.98 -0.32 14.87
CA TYR A 15 2.61 -0.42 15.39
C TYR A 15 2.24 -1.85 15.78
N PRO A 16 1.32 -2.03 16.75
CA PRO A 16 0.81 -3.35 17.08
C PRO A 16 0.01 -3.94 15.91
N LYS A 17 0.06 -5.27 15.74
CA LYS A 17 -0.69 -5.97 14.68
C LYS A 17 -2.21 -5.76 14.79
N THR A 18 -2.70 -5.51 15.99
CA THR A 18 -4.12 -5.31 16.26
C THR A 18 -4.34 -4.20 17.28
N VAL A 19 -5.47 -3.52 17.15
CA VAL A 19 -5.90 -2.44 18.05
C VAL A 19 -7.28 -2.74 18.63
N THR A 20 -7.54 -2.20 19.82
CA THR A 20 -8.85 -2.29 20.49
C THR A 20 -9.32 -0.89 20.83
N PHE A 21 -10.52 -0.56 20.37
CA PHE A 21 -11.16 0.72 20.65
C PHE A 21 -11.71 0.72 22.08
N LYS A 22 -11.59 1.87 22.74
CA LYS A 22 -12.13 2.14 24.07
C LYS A 22 -12.76 3.53 24.06
N ASP A 23 -13.84 3.68 24.82
CA ASP A 23 -14.47 4.98 24.99
C ASP A 23 -13.76 5.71 26.14
N TYR A 24 -13.30 6.92 25.87
CA TYR A 24 -12.71 7.84 26.85
C TYR A 24 -13.54 9.11 27.02
N SER A 25 -14.64 9.26 26.27
CA SER A 25 -15.49 10.45 26.30
C SER A 25 -16.38 10.50 27.54
N GLY A 26 -16.67 9.35 28.15
CA GLY A 26 -17.63 9.23 29.27
C GLY A 26 -19.09 9.43 28.85
N LEU A 27 -19.35 9.55 27.55
CA LEU A 27 -20.68 9.81 26.99
C LEU A 27 -21.42 8.54 26.58
N GLY A 28 -20.80 7.37 26.69
CA GLY A 28 -21.40 6.09 26.29
C GLY A 28 -21.61 5.99 24.79
N LEU A 29 -20.76 6.65 24.01
CA LEU A 29 -20.85 6.62 22.55
C LEU A 29 -20.49 5.22 22.02
N PRO A 30 -21.21 4.72 21.00
CA PRO A 30 -20.89 3.43 20.42
C PRO A 30 -19.49 3.47 19.81
N LEU A 31 -18.68 2.46 20.12
CA LEU A 31 -17.39 2.28 19.48
C LEU A 31 -17.58 1.97 17.99
N PRO A 32 -16.60 2.30 17.13
CA PRO A 32 -16.63 1.94 15.72
C PRO A 32 -16.91 0.44 15.54
N SER A 33 -17.93 0.12 14.74
CA SER A 33 -18.29 -1.26 14.45
C SER A 33 -17.16 -1.96 13.69
N PRO A 34 -16.72 -3.15 14.15
CA PRO A 34 -15.73 -3.94 13.42
C PRO A 34 -16.14 -4.26 11.98
N THR A 35 -17.44 -4.42 11.72
CA THR A 35 -17.95 -4.72 10.37
C THR A 35 -17.79 -3.52 9.45
N TYR A 36 -18.15 -2.31 9.90
CA TYR A 36 -18.00 -1.09 9.09
C TYR A 36 -16.53 -0.75 8.85
N LEU A 37 -15.65 -0.99 9.83
CA LEU A 37 -14.21 -0.82 9.65
C LEU A 37 -13.64 -1.74 8.57
N LYS A 38 -14.09 -3.00 8.50
CA LYS A 38 -13.69 -3.94 7.43
C LYS A 38 -14.14 -3.45 6.06
N ILE A 39 -15.38 -2.95 5.95
CA ILE A 39 -15.91 -2.39 4.70
C ILE A 39 -15.07 -1.18 4.27
N HIS A 40 -14.80 -0.26 5.20
CA HIS A 40 -13.97 0.91 4.93
C HIS A 40 -12.56 0.53 4.46
N ALA A 41 -11.92 -0.45 5.11
CA ALA A 41 -10.61 -0.94 4.69
C ALA A 41 -10.63 -1.49 3.26
N SER A 42 -11.65 -2.28 2.90
CA SER A 42 -11.81 -2.76 1.52
C SER A 42 -12.00 -1.61 0.53
N CYS A 43 -12.84 -0.63 0.84
CA CYS A 43 -13.04 0.55 -0.01
C CYS A 43 -11.76 1.37 -0.17
N ALA A 44 -10.99 1.58 0.91
CA ALA A 44 -9.71 2.29 0.87
C ALA A 44 -8.69 1.56 -0.01
N ARG A 45 -8.62 0.23 0.10
CA ARG A 45 -7.77 -0.61 -0.77
C ARG A 45 -8.18 -0.50 -2.23
N ILE A 46 -9.48 -0.60 -2.52
CA ILE A 46 -10.01 -0.46 -3.89
C ILE A 46 -9.69 0.94 -4.42
N ALA A 47 -9.98 2.01 -3.67
CA ALA A 47 -9.73 3.37 -4.11
C ALA A 47 -8.25 3.64 -4.40
N HIS A 48 -7.35 3.12 -3.56
CA HIS A 48 -5.92 3.21 -3.77
C HIS A 48 -5.49 2.48 -5.06
N LEU A 49 -6.02 1.28 -5.30
CA LEU A 49 -5.69 0.49 -6.49
C LEU A 49 -6.38 1.00 -7.77
N SER A 50 -7.54 1.64 -7.66
CA SER A 50 -8.29 2.19 -8.79
C SER A 50 -7.55 3.33 -9.50
N GLY A 51 -6.59 3.98 -8.84
CA GLY A 51 -5.68 4.96 -9.48
C GLY A 51 -4.31 4.39 -9.85
N ALA A 52 -3.99 3.14 -9.48
CA ALA A 52 -2.67 2.56 -9.67
C ALA A 52 -2.49 1.93 -11.06
N ALA A 53 -3.56 1.63 -11.79
CA ALA A 53 -3.49 0.91 -13.06
C ALA A 53 -2.69 1.68 -14.14
N ASP A 54 -2.95 2.98 -14.31
CA ASP A 54 -2.23 3.82 -15.28
C ASP A 54 -0.75 3.97 -14.91
N TYR A 55 -0.46 4.07 -13.61
CA TYR A 55 0.90 4.11 -13.10
C TYR A 55 1.64 2.79 -13.35
N ILE A 56 0.99 1.65 -13.09
CA ILE A 56 1.56 0.32 -13.36
C ILE A 56 1.82 0.14 -14.86
N ASP A 57 0.87 0.52 -15.73
CA ASP A 57 1.03 0.45 -17.18
C ASP A 57 2.18 1.35 -17.67
N MET A 58 2.31 2.56 -17.12
CA MET A 58 3.44 3.47 -17.40
C MET A 58 4.77 2.83 -17.02
N VAL A 59 4.92 2.33 -15.78
CA VAL A 59 6.16 1.69 -15.31
C VAL A 59 6.50 0.46 -16.17
N LEU A 60 5.53 -0.38 -16.51
CA LEU A 60 5.76 -1.56 -17.35
C LEU A 60 6.26 -1.17 -18.75
N ARG A 61 5.65 -0.17 -19.38
CA ARG A 61 6.10 0.35 -20.68
C ARG A 61 7.48 0.96 -20.62
N GLU A 62 7.75 1.77 -19.60
CA GLU A 62 9.06 2.36 -19.40
C GLU A 62 10.14 1.31 -19.13
N MET A 63 9.82 0.22 -18.43
CA MET A 63 10.74 -0.92 -18.25
C MET A 63 11.05 -1.65 -19.58
N GLU A 64 10.12 -1.63 -20.54
CA GLU A 64 10.34 -2.19 -21.88
C GLU A 64 11.16 -1.24 -22.78
N ASP A 65 10.89 0.07 -22.70
CA ASP A 65 11.43 1.08 -23.60
C ASP A 65 12.79 1.66 -23.14
N ILE A 66 13.00 1.83 -21.84
CA ILE A 66 14.18 2.50 -21.28
C ILE A 66 15.32 1.50 -21.05
N LYS A 67 16.36 1.60 -21.88
CA LYS A 67 17.55 0.71 -21.83
C LYS A 67 18.69 1.22 -20.95
N VAL A 68 18.66 2.49 -20.55
CA VAL A 68 19.71 3.15 -19.77
C VAL A 68 19.05 4.12 -18.79
N LEU A 69 19.58 4.20 -17.56
CA LEU A 69 19.09 5.13 -16.55
C LEU A 69 19.41 6.58 -16.92
N SER A 70 18.48 7.49 -16.65
CA SER A 70 18.72 8.92 -16.82
C SER A 70 19.77 9.43 -15.84
N GLU A 71 20.67 10.29 -16.32
CA GLU A 71 21.75 10.89 -15.53
C GLU A 71 21.23 11.82 -14.41
N ASP A 72 20.04 12.40 -14.60
CA ASP A 72 19.37 13.27 -13.62
C ASP A 72 18.66 12.50 -12.48
N GLY A 73 18.69 11.16 -12.52
CA GLY A 73 18.09 10.31 -11.50
C GLY A 73 16.58 10.13 -11.60
N THR A 74 15.93 10.67 -12.64
CA THR A 74 14.47 10.50 -12.84
C THR A 74 14.07 9.03 -13.05
N SER A 75 14.99 8.17 -13.50
CA SER A 75 14.76 6.73 -13.65
C SER A 75 14.95 5.91 -12.36
N ALA A 76 15.11 6.54 -11.18
CA ALA A 76 15.36 5.83 -9.93
C ALA A 76 14.22 4.89 -9.53
N GLU A 77 12.97 5.29 -9.80
CA GLU A 77 11.78 4.50 -9.50
C GLU A 77 11.69 3.25 -10.40
N LEU A 78 11.94 3.41 -11.71
CA LEU A 78 12.09 2.30 -12.66
C LEU A 78 13.19 1.32 -12.28
N LEU A 79 14.36 1.84 -11.85
CA LEU A 79 15.46 1.00 -11.38
C LEU A 79 15.01 0.13 -10.19
N ASN A 80 14.33 0.73 -9.22
CA ASN A 80 13.79 -0.01 -8.08
C ASN A 80 12.82 -1.10 -8.53
N HIS A 81 11.89 -0.79 -9.44
CA HIS A 81 10.96 -1.78 -9.98
C HIS A 81 11.68 -2.93 -10.71
N ALA A 82 12.67 -2.62 -11.55
CA ALA A 82 13.46 -3.63 -12.27
C ALA A 82 14.27 -4.54 -11.32
N ILE A 83 14.86 -3.98 -10.26
CA ILE A 83 15.57 -4.75 -9.23
C ILE A 83 14.60 -5.70 -8.53
N LEU A 84 13.44 -5.20 -8.09
CA LEU A 84 12.43 -6.01 -7.41
C LEU A 84 11.89 -7.13 -8.31
N SER A 85 11.62 -6.85 -9.59
CA SER A 85 11.13 -7.85 -10.54
C SER A 85 12.18 -8.89 -10.94
N SER A 86 13.47 -8.55 -10.85
CA SER A 86 14.58 -9.49 -11.15
C SER A 86 14.78 -10.54 -10.05
N ASN A 87 14.15 -10.36 -8.88
CA ASN A 87 14.34 -11.22 -7.73
C ASN A 87 13.25 -12.32 -7.70
N PRO A 88 13.58 -13.60 -7.94
CA PRO A 88 12.59 -14.67 -8.15
C PRO A 88 11.73 -15.00 -6.92
N HIS A 89 12.03 -14.41 -5.77
CA HIS A 89 11.29 -14.58 -4.52
C HIS A 89 10.38 -13.38 -4.17
N VAL A 90 10.39 -12.30 -4.96
CA VAL A 90 9.56 -11.11 -4.74
C VAL A 90 8.64 -10.94 -5.95
N SER A 91 7.41 -11.45 -5.85
CA SER A 91 6.38 -11.13 -6.84
C SER A 91 5.91 -9.70 -6.64
N VAL A 92 5.87 -8.92 -7.73
CA VAL A 92 5.35 -7.54 -7.75
C VAL A 92 3.80 -7.53 -7.80
N PHE A 93 3.15 -8.70 -7.70
CA PHE A 93 1.70 -8.88 -7.60
C PHE A 93 1.31 -10.05 -6.69
#